data_AF-A0A9D7YH12-F1
#
_entry.id   AF-A0A9D7YH12-F1
#
_cell.length_a   1.000
_cell.length_b   1.000
_cell.length_c   1.000
_cell.angle_alpha   90.00
_cell.angle_beta   90.00
_cell.angle_gamma   90.00
#
_symmetry.space_group_name_H-M   'P 1'
#
loop_
_entity.id
_entity.type
_entity.pdbx_description
1 polymer ?
#
loop_
_entity_poly.entity_id
_entity_poly.type
_entity_poly.pdbx_seq_one_letter_code
_entity_poly.pdbx_strand_id
1 'polypeptide(L)'
;MKRFPIWGGLAALAFAAGAGAAQLNIADAGVGSSHNPDGTGGSGNIRGGLFRVTINNTTGLPASSIGGDIVAGKVFLTFCIEIGENINFGNNYNFAVNVESINGGASPNNPQPLMNQTAYLYSAFRAGTLTTAFDITSNADVNALQDAIWFFQNQLGAADVDDNANLIDGVAGNGELSAKAIAFVNEANAAGWTTIRNVRVLNVGAAGSYNNQDLIAIIPLPQGVGLASAGLLVLGARRRRSL
;
A
#
# COMPACT_ATOMS: atom_id res chain seq x y z
N MET A 1 -9.92 26.24 -46.75
CA MET A 1 -10.05 25.02 -45.93
C MET A 1 -9.93 25.42 -44.46
N LYS A 2 -11.05 25.49 -43.73
CA LYS A 2 -11.06 25.82 -42.29
C LYS A 2 -11.00 24.50 -41.50
N ARG A 3 -9.96 24.30 -40.70
CA ARG A 3 -9.82 23.15 -39.78
C ARG A 3 -10.48 23.50 -38.45
N PHE A 4 -11.46 22.70 -38.02
CA PHE A 4 -12.02 22.76 -36.67
C PHE A 4 -11.24 21.80 -35.75
N PRO A 5 -10.81 22.21 -34.55
CA PRO A 5 -10.26 21.28 -33.57
C PRO A 5 -11.41 20.61 -32.80
N ILE A 6 -11.43 19.28 -32.83
CA ILE A 6 -12.28 18.45 -31.97
C ILE A 6 -11.57 18.35 -30.63
N TRP A 7 -12.07 19.07 -29.62
CA TRP A 7 -11.67 18.85 -28.23
C TRP A 7 -12.47 17.67 -27.69
N GLY A 8 -11.82 16.51 -27.60
CA GLY A 8 -12.33 15.37 -26.84
C GLY A 8 -12.21 15.67 -25.35
N GLY A 9 -13.29 16.16 -24.74
CA GLY A 9 -13.37 16.31 -23.29
C GLY A 9 -13.42 14.93 -22.62
N LEU A 10 -12.39 14.61 -21.84
CA LEU A 10 -12.50 13.58 -20.80
C LEU A 10 -13.60 14.03 -19.83
N ALA A 11 -14.73 13.32 -19.83
CA ALA A 11 -15.75 13.49 -18.81
C ALA A 11 -15.20 12.93 -17.48
N ALA A 12 -14.70 13.82 -16.62
CA ALA A 12 -14.56 13.50 -15.21
C ALA A 12 -15.97 13.25 -14.65
N LEU A 13 -16.26 12.01 -14.26
CA LEU A 13 -17.45 11.70 -13.48
C LEU A 13 -17.30 12.40 -12.12
N ALA A 14 -17.88 13.59 -11.99
CA ALA A 14 -18.10 14.23 -10.71
C ALA A 14 -19.21 13.45 -9.99
N PHE A 15 -18.83 12.62 -9.00
CA PHE A 15 -19.80 12.06 -8.07
C PHE A 15 -20.40 13.19 -7.23
N ALA A 16 -21.73 13.28 -7.23
CA ALA A 16 -22.48 14.23 -6.43
C ALA A 16 -22.18 14.01 -4.93
N ALA A 17 -21.78 15.09 -4.25
CA ALA A 17 -21.56 15.14 -2.82
C ALA A 17 -22.89 14.97 -2.08
N GLY A 18 -23.09 13.81 -1.44
CA GLY A 18 -24.34 13.51 -0.74
C GLY A 18 -24.39 12.15 -0.04
N ALA A 19 -23.35 11.80 0.73
CA ALA A 19 -23.33 10.84 1.85
C ALA A 19 -21.88 10.80 2.38
N GLY A 20 -21.65 10.66 3.69
CA GLY A 20 -20.32 10.82 4.31
C GLY A 20 -19.21 10.04 3.59
N ALA A 21 -18.02 10.63 3.50
CA ALA A 21 -16.86 9.93 2.96
C ALA A 21 -16.46 8.76 3.88
N ALA A 22 -15.85 7.73 3.30
CA ALA A 22 -15.32 6.63 4.07
C ALA A 22 -14.21 7.11 4.98
N GLN A 23 -14.20 6.64 6.22
CA GLN A 23 -13.29 7.12 7.24
C GLN A 23 -12.52 6.00 7.91
N LEU A 24 -11.29 6.33 8.28
CA LEU A 24 -10.42 5.50 9.08
C LEU A 24 -9.75 6.32 10.18
N ASN A 25 -9.26 5.63 11.20
CA ASN A 25 -8.35 6.17 12.21
C ASN A 25 -7.03 5.41 12.14
N ILE A 26 -5.92 6.11 12.35
CA ILE A 26 -4.57 5.53 12.33
C ILE A 26 -3.96 5.71 13.72
N ALA A 27 -3.40 4.61 14.23
CA ALA A 27 -2.68 4.58 15.48
C ALA A 27 -1.32 3.90 15.30
N ASP A 28 -0.42 4.22 16.21
CA ASP A 28 0.84 3.52 16.36
C ASP A 28 0.62 2.02 16.64
N ALA A 29 1.39 1.14 16.00
CA ALA A 29 1.43 -0.28 16.33
C ALA A 29 2.37 -0.59 17.53
N GLY A 30 3.15 0.38 17.98
CA GLY A 30 4.10 0.29 19.10
C GLY A 30 5.48 -0.23 18.71
N VAL A 31 5.74 -0.43 17.41
CA VAL A 31 6.98 -1.02 16.85
C VAL A 31 7.31 -0.39 15.50
N GLY A 32 8.56 0.02 15.31
CA GLY A 32 9.09 0.64 14.10
C GLY A 32 8.49 2.02 13.77
N SER A 33 7.61 2.54 14.62
CA SER A 33 6.94 3.83 14.45
C SER A 33 7.96 4.96 14.55
N SER A 34 8.03 5.78 13.49
CA SER A 34 9.01 6.86 13.27
C SER A 34 10.27 6.47 12.51
N HIS A 35 10.25 5.38 11.75
CA HIS A 35 11.33 5.09 10.79
C HIS A 35 11.45 6.25 9.78
N ASN A 36 12.65 6.84 9.67
CA ASN A 36 12.90 8.00 8.81
C ASN A 36 14.31 7.98 8.19
N PRO A 37 14.50 7.26 7.07
CA PRO A 37 15.82 7.11 6.47
C PRO A 37 16.37 8.40 5.85
N ASP A 38 15.53 9.34 5.43
CA ASP A 38 15.92 10.55 4.68
C ASP A 38 16.36 11.74 5.55
N GLY A 39 16.29 11.61 6.88
CA GLY A 39 16.53 12.71 7.82
C GLY A 39 15.59 13.93 7.68
N THR A 40 14.67 13.97 6.71
CA THR A 40 13.88 15.16 6.39
C THR A 40 12.64 15.28 7.29
N GLY A 41 12.71 16.22 8.24
CA GLY A 41 11.53 16.77 8.90
C GLY A 41 11.73 17.19 10.35
N GLY A 42 10.77 17.96 10.87
CA GLY A 42 10.71 18.37 12.27
C GLY A 42 10.10 17.33 13.22
N SER A 43 10.38 17.50 14.52
CA SER A 43 9.82 16.73 15.63
C SER A 43 8.27 16.70 15.56
N GLY A 44 7.67 15.52 15.60
CA GLY A 44 6.20 15.34 15.67
C GLY A 44 5.55 14.76 14.40
N ASN A 45 6.31 14.57 13.33
CA ASN A 45 5.86 13.96 12.09
C ASN A 45 6.11 12.43 12.13
N ILE A 46 5.10 11.61 11.82
CA ILE A 46 5.19 10.14 11.78
C ILE A 46 5.58 9.71 10.35
N ARG A 47 6.71 9.00 10.22
CA ARG A 47 7.47 8.94 8.95
C ARG A 47 7.66 7.57 8.33
N GLY A 48 7.13 6.52 8.94
CA GLY A 48 7.34 5.16 8.49
C GLY A 48 7.07 4.16 9.61
N GLY A 49 6.97 2.89 9.24
CA GLY A 49 6.88 1.78 10.16
C GLY A 49 5.51 1.10 10.13
N LEU A 50 5.24 0.31 11.18
CA LEU A 50 4.01 -0.44 11.29
C LEU A 50 2.92 0.41 11.93
N PHE A 51 1.77 0.49 11.27
CA PHE A 51 0.60 1.19 11.79
C PHE A 51 -0.58 0.26 11.99
N ARG A 52 -1.44 0.66 12.91
CA ARG A 52 -2.75 0.06 13.13
C ARG A 52 -3.84 0.96 12.59
N VAL A 53 -4.55 0.50 11.57
CA VAL A 53 -5.69 1.20 10.98
C VAL A 53 -6.98 0.61 11.51
N THR A 54 -7.91 1.47 11.88
CA THR A 54 -9.31 1.11 12.18
C THR A 54 -10.22 1.74 11.14
N ILE A 55 -10.99 0.94 10.40
CA ILE A 55 -12.00 1.49 9.48
C ILE A 55 -13.21 1.92 10.29
N ASN A 56 -13.48 3.22 10.33
CA ASN A 56 -14.63 3.76 11.07
C ASN A 56 -15.93 3.52 10.30
N ASN A 57 -15.92 3.80 8.98
CA ASN A 57 -17.04 3.53 8.10
C ASN A 57 -16.58 3.44 6.63
N THR A 58 -17.40 2.80 5.79
CA THR A 58 -17.12 2.59 4.36
C THR A 58 -18.09 3.35 3.45
N THR A 59 -18.74 4.39 3.97
CA THR A 59 -19.77 5.15 3.24
C THR A 59 -19.14 5.79 2.00
N GLY A 60 -19.82 5.71 0.86
CA GLY A 60 -19.32 6.27 -0.40
C GLY A 60 -18.28 5.43 -1.14
N LEU A 61 -17.82 4.30 -0.59
CA LEU A 61 -16.98 3.36 -1.35
C LEU A 61 -17.80 2.48 -2.29
N PRO A 62 -17.27 2.11 -3.46
CA PRO A 62 -17.89 1.11 -4.30
C PRO A 62 -17.90 -0.26 -3.60
N ALA A 63 -18.97 -1.04 -3.79
CA ALA A 63 -19.12 -2.35 -3.16
C ALA A 63 -17.96 -3.32 -3.47
N SER A 64 -17.30 -3.17 -4.62
CA SER A 64 -16.12 -3.96 -5.01
C SER A 64 -14.89 -3.71 -4.14
N SER A 65 -14.83 -2.59 -3.42
CA SER A 65 -13.73 -2.24 -2.52
C SER A 65 -14.01 -2.64 -1.07
N ILE A 66 -15.25 -3.04 -0.74
CA ILE A 66 -15.68 -3.35 0.64
C ILE A 66 -15.46 -4.84 0.93
N GLY A 67 -14.83 -5.12 2.06
CA GLY A 67 -14.42 -6.45 2.53
C GLY A 67 -12.89 -6.55 2.66
N GLY A 68 -12.36 -7.73 2.99
CA GLY A 68 -10.94 -7.83 3.33
C GLY A 68 -10.65 -6.94 4.54
N ASP A 69 -9.70 -6.01 4.41
CA ASP A 69 -9.37 -4.97 5.39
C ASP A 69 -10.38 -3.82 5.44
N ILE A 70 -11.18 -3.63 4.39
CA ILE A 70 -12.12 -2.51 4.25
C ILE A 70 -13.50 -2.89 4.77
N VAL A 71 -13.59 -3.06 6.08
CA VAL A 71 -14.83 -3.40 6.80
C VAL A 71 -14.96 -2.51 8.03
N ALA A 72 -16.11 -1.85 8.21
CA ALA A 72 -16.33 -0.98 9.37
C ALA A 72 -16.11 -1.74 10.70
N GLY A 73 -15.38 -1.10 11.63
CA GLY A 73 -14.94 -1.67 12.89
C GLY A 73 -13.73 -2.60 12.80
N LYS A 74 -13.26 -2.95 11.59
CA LYS A 74 -12.09 -3.82 11.43
C LYS A 74 -10.82 -3.04 11.71
N VAL A 75 -9.93 -3.72 12.42
CA VAL A 75 -8.56 -3.27 12.70
C VAL A 75 -7.58 -4.11 11.92
N PHE A 76 -6.57 -3.48 11.31
CA PHE A 76 -5.53 -4.18 10.57
C PHE A 76 -4.20 -3.45 10.62
N LEU A 77 -3.13 -4.17 10.30
CA LEU A 77 -1.76 -3.65 10.29
C LEU A 77 -1.31 -3.30 8.87
N THR A 78 -0.62 -2.17 8.72
CA THR A 78 -0.19 -1.61 7.44
C THR A 78 1.12 -0.85 7.54
N PHE A 79 1.62 -0.39 6.39
CA PHE A 79 2.84 0.36 6.19
C PHE A 79 2.58 1.57 5.29
N CYS A 80 3.48 2.56 5.34
CA CYS A 80 3.51 3.66 4.40
C CYS A 80 3.83 3.18 2.98
N ILE A 81 3.26 3.85 1.98
CA ILE A 81 3.71 3.72 0.58
C ILE A 81 4.77 4.75 0.25
N GLU A 82 4.73 5.94 0.86
CA GLU A 82 5.53 7.09 0.46
C GLU A 82 6.42 7.60 1.59
N ILE A 83 7.52 8.26 1.23
CA ILE A 83 8.37 9.03 2.15
C ILE A 83 7.96 10.51 2.07
N GLY A 84 8.09 11.23 3.18
CA GLY A 84 7.83 12.68 3.26
C GLY A 84 6.38 13.06 3.53
N GLU A 85 5.43 12.14 3.35
CA GLU A 85 4.03 12.34 3.74
C GLU A 85 3.76 11.93 5.19
N ASN A 86 2.97 12.76 5.88
CA ASN A 86 2.76 12.62 7.32
C ASN A 86 1.29 12.36 7.66
N ILE A 87 1.12 11.55 8.71
CA ILE A 87 -0.15 11.34 9.43
C ILE A 87 0.04 11.76 10.88
N ASN A 88 -1.07 12.06 11.55
CA ASN A 88 -1.15 12.36 12.96
C ASN A 88 -2.04 11.29 13.61
N PHE A 89 -1.51 10.58 14.60
CA PHE A 89 -2.27 9.52 15.27
C PHE A 89 -3.50 10.06 16.01
N GLY A 90 -4.54 9.23 16.08
CA GLY A 90 -5.78 9.56 16.79
C GLY A 90 -6.76 10.41 15.99
N ASN A 91 -6.37 10.93 14.84
CA ASN A 91 -7.27 11.66 13.94
C ASN A 91 -8.09 10.72 13.05
N ASN A 92 -9.29 11.18 12.70
CA ASN A 92 -10.10 10.56 11.67
C ASN A 92 -9.76 11.16 10.31
N TYR A 93 -9.47 10.29 9.35
CA TYR A 93 -9.17 10.64 7.98
C TYR A 93 -10.24 10.11 7.06
N ASN A 94 -10.49 10.85 5.98
CA ASN A 94 -11.18 10.27 4.84
C ASN A 94 -10.19 9.46 4.01
N PHE A 95 -10.68 8.45 3.30
CA PHE A 95 -9.83 7.67 2.42
C PHE A 95 -10.53 7.23 1.14
N ALA A 96 -9.74 7.06 0.09
CA ALA A 96 -10.11 6.40 -1.15
C ALA A 96 -9.36 5.06 -1.29
N VAL A 97 -9.89 4.14 -2.09
CA VAL A 97 -9.25 2.85 -2.37
C VAL A 97 -8.82 2.83 -3.83
N ASN A 98 -7.51 2.87 -4.08
CA ASN A 98 -6.91 2.97 -5.41
C ASN A 98 -5.80 1.92 -5.62
N VAL A 99 -5.14 2.01 -6.77
CA VAL A 99 -4.02 1.15 -7.17
C VAL A 99 -2.70 1.92 -7.28
N GLU A 100 -2.71 3.20 -6.91
CA GLU A 100 -1.59 4.14 -7.02
C GLU A 100 -1.67 5.16 -5.88
N SER A 101 -0.52 5.74 -5.52
CA SER A 101 -0.45 6.86 -4.60
C SER A 101 -0.62 8.20 -5.33
N ILE A 102 -1.23 9.18 -4.67
CA ILE A 102 -1.74 10.39 -5.36
C ILE A 102 -0.67 11.46 -5.57
N ASN A 103 0.35 11.58 -4.71
CA ASN A 103 1.39 12.61 -4.86
C ASN A 103 2.76 12.05 -5.26
N GLY A 104 2.94 10.73 -5.22
CA GLY A 104 4.20 10.08 -5.51
C GLY A 104 5.25 10.20 -4.40
N GLY A 105 5.04 11.04 -3.38
CA GLY A 105 6.02 11.29 -2.32
C GLY A 105 7.37 11.75 -2.89
N ALA A 106 8.42 10.97 -2.61
CA ALA A 106 9.77 11.18 -3.14
C ALA A 106 9.99 10.56 -4.54
N SER A 107 9.03 9.80 -5.07
CA SER A 107 9.13 9.19 -6.40
C SER A 107 9.07 10.24 -7.52
N PRO A 108 9.78 10.01 -8.64
CA PRO A 108 9.63 10.84 -9.84
C PRO A 108 8.27 10.68 -10.53
N ASN A 109 7.48 9.66 -10.20
CA ASN A 109 6.15 9.46 -10.78
C ASN A 109 5.07 10.01 -9.85
N ASN A 110 4.13 10.78 -10.40
CA ASN A 110 2.98 11.31 -9.69
C ASN A 110 1.75 11.27 -10.64
N PRO A 111 0.76 10.39 -10.40
CA PRO A 111 0.68 9.38 -9.33
C PRO A 111 1.69 8.22 -9.49
N GLN A 112 2.01 7.50 -8.41
CA GLN A 112 2.93 6.34 -8.41
C GLN A 112 2.13 5.02 -8.28
N PRO A 113 2.09 4.18 -9.33
CA PRO A 113 1.42 2.88 -9.26
C PRO A 113 2.01 1.96 -8.19
N LEU A 114 1.13 1.19 -7.52
CA LEU A 114 1.55 0.16 -6.57
C LEU A 114 2.33 -0.94 -7.30
N MET A 115 3.58 -1.14 -6.88
CA MET A 115 4.45 -2.16 -7.46
C MET A 115 4.04 -3.58 -7.05
N ASN A 116 4.19 -4.53 -7.98
CA ASN A 116 3.82 -5.93 -7.76
C ASN A 116 4.61 -6.57 -6.60
N GLN A 117 5.88 -6.20 -6.44
CA GLN A 117 6.76 -6.67 -5.37
C GLN A 117 6.28 -6.16 -4.01
N THR A 118 5.86 -4.90 -3.92
CA THR A 118 5.22 -4.35 -2.71
C THR A 118 3.93 -5.12 -2.39
N ALA A 119 3.11 -5.41 -3.39
CA ALA A 119 1.90 -6.20 -3.20
C ALA A 119 2.20 -7.63 -2.72
N TYR A 120 3.26 -8.27 -3.23
CA TYR A 120 3.74 -9.56 -2.73
C TYR A 120 4.15 -9.46 -1.25
N LEU A 121 5.06 -8.54 -0.90
CA LEU A 121 5.59 -8.40 0.45
C LEU A 121 4.47 -8.18 1.47
N TYR A 122 3.54 -7.27 1.16
CA TYR A 122 2.42 -7.02 2.04
C TYR A 122 1.47 -8.23 2.15
N SER A 123 1.21 -8.94 1.04
CA SER A 123 0.40 -10.16 1.08
C SER A 123 1.05 -11.25 1.93
N ALA A 124 2.36 -11.47 1.78
CA ALA A 124 3.12 -12.46 2.53
C ALA A 124 3.23 -12.09 4.01
N PHE A 125 3.45 -10.82 4.34
CA PHE A 125 3.42 -10.29 5.70
C PHE A 125 2.06 -10.57 6.35
N ARG A 126 0.96 -10.18 5.69
CA ARG A 126 -0.40 -10.36 6.23
C ARG A 126 -0.82 -11.82 6.36
N ALA A 127 -0.22 -12.72 5.58
CA ALA A 127 -0.45 -14.15 5.67
C ALA A 127 0.49 -14.87 6.65
N GLY A 128 1.53 -14.21 7.17
CA GLY A 128 2.58 -14.84 7.97
C GLY A 128 3.45 -15.82 7.17
N THR A 129 3.64 -15.56 5.87
CA THR A 129 4.34 -16.45 4.94
C THR A 129 5.58 -15.82 4.31
N LEU A 130 6.13 -14.76 4.92
CA LEU A 130 7.44 -14.24 4.53
C LEU A 130 8.48 -15.35 4.69
N THR A 131 9.31 -15.56 3.66
CA THR A 131 10.39 -16.57 3.73
C THR A 131 11.59 -16.03 4.49
N THR A 132 11.84 -14.73 4.38
CA THR A 132 12.77 -13.97 5.19
C THR A 132 12.21 -13.91 6.59
N ALA A 133 13.00 -14.39 7.57
CA ALA A 133 12.60 -14.40 8.97
C ALA A 133 12.17 -13.00 9.42
N PHE A 134 10.98 -12.90 10.00
CA PHE A 134 10.37 -11.64 10.42
C PHE A 134 9.79 -11.78 11.82
N ASP A 135 10.26 -10.92 12.73
CA ASP A 135 9.68 -10.73 14.05
C ASP A 135 8.93 -9.40 14.09
N ILE A 136 7.60 -9.46 14.20
CA ILE A 136 6.74 -8.28 14.26
C ILE A 136 7.01 -7.38 15.47
N THR A 137 7.66 -7.92 16.51
CA THR A 137 8.02 -7.16 17.71
C THR A 137 9.37 -6.46 17.60
N SER A 138 10.14 -6.76 16.54
CA SER A 138 11.46 -6.18 16.29
C SER A 138 11.34 -4.92 15.43
N ASN A 139 11.75 -3.77 15.99
CA ASN A 139 11.86 -2.52 15.23
C ASN A 139 12.74 -2.68 13.99
N ALA A 140 13.83 -3.44 14.10
CA ALA A 140 14.75 -3.65 12.97
C ALA A 140 14.07 -4.43 11.82
N ASP A 141 13.27 -5.45 12.14
CA ASP A 141 12.57 -6.24 11.13
C ASP A 141 11.43 -5.46 10.48
N VAL A 142 10.66 -4.71 11.29
CA VAL A 142 9.58 -3.82 10.81
C VAL A 142 10.14 -2.73 9.90
N ASN A 143 11.21 -2.05 10.30
CA ASN A 143 11.83 -0.99 9.50
C ASN A 143 12.44 -1.56 8.22
N ALA A 144 13.10 -2.72 8.30
CA ALA A 144 13.64 -3.38 7.11
C ALA A 144 12.56 -3.75 6.08
N LEU A 145 11.36 -4.13 6.54
CA LEU A 145 10.22 -4.37 5.64
C LEU A 145 9.67 -3.06 5.04
N GLN A 146 9.58 -1.98 5.84
CA GLN A 146 9.20 -0.65 5.35
C GLN A 146 10.18 -0.13 4.30
N ASP A 147 11.50 -0.32 4.51
CA ASP A 147 12.53 0.05 3.55
C ASP A 147 12.42 -0.73 2.24
N ALA A 148 12.15 -2.03 2.32
CA ALA A 148 11.92 -2.85 1.12
C ALA A 148 10.68 -2.38 0.34
N ILE A 149 9.61 -1.95 1.04
CA ILE A 149 8.42 -1.35 0.43
C ILE A 149 8.79 -0.05 -0.29
N TRP A 150 9.47 0.87 0.38
CA TRP A 150 9.88 2.16 -0.20
C TRP A 150 10.86 2.01 -1.35
N PHE A 151 11.78 1.05 -1.27
CA PHE A 151 12.69 0.69 -2.35
C PHE A 151 11.91 0.37 -3.62
N PHE A 152 10.92 -0.52 -3.55
CA PHE A 152 10.14 -0.87 -4.74
C PHE A 152 9.31 0.31 -5.25
N GLN A 153 8.80 1.16 -4.36
CA GLN A 153 8.03 2.36 -4.74
C GLN A 153 8.88 3.54 -5.22
N ASN A 154 10.19 3.35 -5.40
CA ASN A 154 11.16 4.39 -5.77
C ASN A 154 11.11 5.60 -4.83
N GLN A 155 10.92 5.38 -3.53
CA GLN A 155 10.83 6.45 -2.53
C GLN A 155 12.17 6.77 -1.88
N LEU A 156 13.11 5.82 -1.91
CA LEU A 156 14.48 6.04 -1.49
C LEU A 156 15.18 6.79 -2.65
N GLY A 157 15.54 8.06 -2.42
CA GLY A 157 16.13 8.93 -3.43
C GLY A 157 17.50 8.44 -3.94
N ALA A 158 18.14 9.24 -4.78
CA ALA A 158 19.45 8.89 -5.37
C ALA A 158 20.67 9.21 -4.47
N ALA A 159 20.48 9.69 -3.23
CA ALA A 159 21.55 10.32 -2.45
C ALA A 159 21.36 10.25 -0.92
N ASP A 160 20.67 9.26 -0.36
CA ASP A 160 20.19 9.41 1.01
C ASP A 160 20.11 8.12 1.83
N VAL A 161 21.27 7.63 2.31
CA VAL A 161 21.46 7.12 3.69
C VAL A 161 22.95 7.19 4.07
N ASP A 162 23.31 7.98 5.09
CA ASP A 162 24.56 7.73 5.84
C ASP A 162 24.38 8.03 7.33
N ASP A 163 24.67 7.02 8.16
CA ASP A 163 25.45 7.19 9.39
C ASP A 163 26.03 5.82 9.82
N ASN A 164 26.77 5.16 8.92
CA ASN A 164 27.95 4.31 9.25
C ASN A 164 28.37 3.42 8.06
N ALA A 165 29.55 3.77 7.55
CA ALA A 165 30.55 2.92 6.89
C ALA A 165 30.46 2.74 5.37
N ASN A 166 31.20 3.63 4.67
CA ASN A 166 31.97 3.35 3.46
C ASN A 166 31.23 2.60 2.34
N LEU A 167 30.37 3.28 1.57
CA LEU A 167 30.08 2.85 0.20
C LEU A 167 29.98 4.07 -0.73
N ILE A 168 30.63 3.94 -1.89
CA ILE A 168 30.94 5.01 -2.85
C ILE A 168 29.79 5.18 -3.86
N ASP A 169 29.43 6.45 -4.06
CA ASP A 169 28.74 7.13 -5.17
C ASP A 169 28.51 6.36 -6.49
N GLY A 170 27.25 6.40 -6.97
CA GLY A 170 26.98 6.53 -8.40
C GLY A 170 26.19 5.43 -9.12
N VAL A 171 25.10 4.86 -8.56
CA VAL A 171 24.12 4.06 -9.34
C VAL A 171 22.74 4.14 -8.68
N ALA A 172 21.67 4.24 -9.47
CA ALA A 172 20.36 3.72 -9.08
C ALA A 172 20.49 2.27 -8.57
N GLY A 173 20.49 2.05 -7.26
CA GLY A 173 20.55 0.71 -6.67
C GLY A 173 21.02 0.64 -5.22
N ASN A 174 20.29 -0.18 -4.44
CA ASN A 174 20.63 -1.11 -3.35
C ASN A 174 21.78 -0.85 -2.34
N GLY A 175 22.49 0.28 -2.38
CA GLY A 175 23.70 0.50 -1.56
C GLY A 175 23.47 0.79 -0.07
N GLU A 176 22.21 1.06 0.31
CA GLU A 176 21.85 1.71 1.58
C GLU A 176 20.81 0.92 2.39
N LEU A 177 20.33 -0.19 1.85
CA LEU A 177 19.39 -1.08 2.54
C LEU A 177 20.12 -1.94 3.56
N SER A 178 19.53 -2.12 4.74
CA SER A 178 20.01 -3.13 5.69
C SER A 178 20.04 -4.53 5.04
N ALA A 179 20.93 -5.41 5.49
CA ALA A 179 21.02 -6.78 4.98
C ALA A 179 19.66 -7.52 5.00
N LYS A 180 18.80 -7.19 5.99
CA LYS A 180 17.46 -7.75 6.08
C LYS A 180 16.48 -7.12 5.09
N ALA A 181 16.54 -5.81 4.84
CA ALA A 181 15.76 -5.18 3.78
C ALA A 181 16.13 -5.74 2.40
N ILE A 182 17.43 -5.97 2.15
CA ILE A 182 17.92 -6.66 0.94
C ILE A 182 17.34 -8.08 0.83
N ALA A 183 17.23 -8.81 1.94
CA ALA A 183 16.62 -10.14 1.94
C ALA A 183 15.14 -10.10 1.51
N PHE A 184 14.35 -9.14 2.02
CA PHE A 184 12.97 -8.93 1.57
C PHE A 184 12.88 -8.55 0.09
N VAL A 185 13.78 -7.68 -0.40
CA VAL A 185 13.84 -7.31 -1.82
C VAL A 185 14.14 -8.53 -2.69
N ASN A 186 15.12 -9.35 -2.32
CA ASN A 186 15.47 -10.57 -3.03
C ASN A 186 14.32 -11.58 -3.03
N GLU A 187 13.64 -11.74 -1.89
CA GLU A 187 12.45 -12.59 -1.79
C GLU A 187 11.36 -12.14 -2.75
N ALA A 188 11.02 -10.84 -2.75
CA ALA A 188 9.94 -10.31 -3.58
C ALA A 188 10.25 -10.43 -5.09
N ASN A 189 11.52 -10.22 -5.48
CA ASN A 189 11.97 -10.43 -6.85
C ASN A 189 11.93 -11.92 -7.24
N ALA A 190 12.32 -12.82 -6.34
CA ALA A 190 12.30 -14.26 -6.58
C ALA A 190 10.88 -14.85 -6.64
N ALA A 191 9.90 -14.20 -6.00
CA ALA A 191 8.51 -14.66 -6.00
C ALA A 191 7.84 -14.64 -7.39
N GLY A 192 8.41 -13.92 -8.37
CA GLY A 192 7.87 -13.85 -9.73
C GLY A 192 6.45 -13.27 -9.79
N TRP A 193 6.10 -12.40 -8.83
CA TRP A 193 4.75 -11.88 -8.68
C TRP A 193 4.47 -10.79 -9.72
N THR A 194 3.45 -10.99 -10.57
CA THR A 194 3.21 -10.16 -11.76
C THR A 194 1.98 -9.25 -11.69
N THR A 195 1.21 -9.30 -10.60
CA THR A 195 -0.01 -8.47 -10.44
C THR A 195 -0.16 -8.02 -8.99
N ILE A 196 -0.79 -6.87 -8.75
CA ILE A 196 -1.10 -6.42 -7.38
C ILE A 196 -2.22 -7.22 -6.69
N ARG A 197 -2.87 -8.13 -7.43
CA ARG A 197 -4.02 -8.94 -6.98
C ARG A 197 -5.07 -8.08 -6.26
N ASN A 198 -5.29 -8.35 -4.98
CA ASN A 198 -6.25 -7.69 -4.11
C ASN A 198 -5.60 -6.67 -3.16
N VAL A 199 -4.31 -6.37 -3.33
CA VAL A 199 -3.64 -5.29 -2.60
C VAL A 199 -4.00 -3.95 -3.24
N ARG A 200 -4.28 -2.96 -2.41
CA ARG A 200 -4.70 -1.61 -2.80
C ARG A 200 -3.93 -0.58 -2.00
N VAL A 201 -3.91 0.63 -2.55
CA VAL A 201 -3.48 1.84 -1.87
C VAL A 201 -4.70 2.49 -1.23
N LEU A 202 -4.61 2.85 0.04
CA LEU A 202 -5.54 3.73 0.70
C LEU A 202 -4.96 5.13 0.61
N ASN A 203 -5.56 5.98 -0.22
CA ASN A 203 -5.13 7.37 -0.23
C ASN A 203 -5.82 8.11 0.90
N VAL A 204 -5.05 8.72 1.79
CA VAL A 204 -5.54 9.26 3.06
C VAL A 204 -5.54 10.78 3.01
N GLY A 205 -6.56 11.41 3.61
CA GLY A 205 -6.54 12.85 3.81
C GLY A 205 -7.89 13.45 4.16
N ALA A 206 -8.04 14.74 3.86
CA ALA A 206 -9.33 15.42 3.94
C ALA A 206 -10.23 15.03 2.75
N ALA A 207 -11.55 15.25 2.87
CA ALA A 207 -12.46 15.02 1.75
C ALA A 207 -12.02 15.86 0.53
N GLY A 208 -11.69 15.20 -0.58
CA GLY A 208 -11.25 15.87 -1.80
C GLY A 208 -9.79 16.33 -1.80
N SER A 209 -9.02 16.04 -0.74
CA SER A 209 -7.58 16.31 -0.66
C SER A 209 -6.92 15.13 0.05
N TYR A 210 -6.43 14.17 -0.73
CA TYR A 210 -5.74 12.96 -0.25
C TYR A 210 -4.22 13.19 -0.30
N ASN A 211 -3.75 14.08 0.57
CA ASN A 211 -2.36 14.53 0.64
C ASN A 211 -1.69 14.22 1.98
N ASN A 212 -2.16 13.16 2.63
CA ASN A 212 -1.57 12.57 3.82
C ASN A 212 -1.09 11.16 3.47
N GLN A 213 -0.22 10.61 4.31
CA GLN A 213 0.44 9.33 4.11
C GLN A 213 -0.48 8.23 3.58
N ASP A 214 -0.16 7.76 2.38
CA ASP A 214 -0.83 6.65 1.72
C ASP A 214 -0.43 5.30 2.34
N LEU A 215 -1.43 4.41 2.50
CA LEU A 215 -1.28 3.15 3.21
C LEU A 215 -1.61 1.94 2.32
N ILE A 216 -1.13 0.75 2.69
CA ILE A 216 -1.42 -0.48 1.94
C ILE A 216 -2.58 -1.25 2.59
N ALA A 217 -3.52 -1.77 1.81
CA ALA A 217 -4.62 -2.60 2.32
C ALA A 217 -4.93 -3.78 1.41
N ILE A 218 -5.61 -4.80 1.96
CA ILE A 218 -6.14 -5.91 1.19
C ILE A 218 -7.66 -5.74 1.04
N ILE A 219 -8.17 -5.77 -0.19
CA ILE A 219 -9.62 -5.86 -0.46
C ILE A 219 -10.03 -7.31 -0.75
N PRO A 220 -11.33 -7.64 -0.88
CA PRO A 220 -11.73 -8.98 -1.30
C PRO A 220 -11.20 -9.31 -2.68
N LEU A 221 -11.03 -10.61 -2.93
CA LEU A 221 -10.89 -11.09 -4.30
C LEU A 221 -12.14 -10.69 -5.09
N PRO A 222 -11.99 -10.28 -6.37
CA PRO A 222 -13.13 -10.15 -7.26
C PRO A 222 -13.96 -11.43 -7.21
N GLN A 223 -15.25 -11.30 -6.92
CA GLN A 223 -16.16 -12.40 -6.55
C GLN A 223 -16.26 -13.52 -7.62
N GLY A 224 -15.73 -13.30 -8.83
CA GLY A 224 -15.68 -14.29 -9.91
C GLY A 224 -14.79 -15.50 -9.65
N VAL A 225 -13.72 -15.39 -8.85
CA VAL A 225 -12.78 -16.52 -8.63
C VAL A 225 -13.33 -17.51 -7.58
N GLY A 226 -14.07 -17.02 -6.58
CA GLY A 226 -14.72 -17.86 -5.57
C GLY A 226 -15.93 -18.63 -6.13
N LEU A 227 -16.71 -18.02 -7.02
CA LEU A 227 -17.86 -18.70 -7.63
C LEU A 227 -17.44 -19.70 -8.71
N ALA A 228 -16.33 -19.46 -9.43
CA ALA A 228 -15.81 -20.43 -10.40
C ALA A 228 -15.38 -21.74 -9.73
N SER A 229 -14.74 -21.67 -8.55
CA SER A 229 -14.33 -22.85 -7.79
C SER A 229 -15.52 -23.58 -7.16
N ALA A 230 -16.52 -22.88 -6.63
CA ALA A 230 -17.77 -23.48 -6.16
C ALA A 230 -18.57 -24.13 -7.31
N GLY A 231 -18.64 -23.48 -8.48
CA GLY A 231 -19.33 -24.00 -9.66
C GLY A 231 -18.70 -25.29 -10.21
N LEU A 232 -17.37 -25.39 -10.23
CA LEU A 232 -16.65 -26.59 -10.65
C LEU A 232 -16.86 -27.77 -9.68
N LEU A 233 -16.93 -27.51 -8.36
CA LEU A 233 -17.23 -28.56 -7.37
C LEU A 233 -18.65 -29.11 -7.52
N VAL A 234 -19.63 -28.24 -7.79
CA VAL A 234 -21.03 -28.65 -8.02
C VAL A 234 -21.18 -29.47 -9.32
N LEU A 235 -20.52 -29.06 -10.40
CA LEU A 235 -20.52 -29.80 -11.67
C LEU A 235 -19.79 -31.15 -11.56
N GLY A 236 -18.68 -31.20 -10.81
CA GLY A 236 -17.95 -32.43 -10.50
C GLY A 236 -18.77 -33.43 -9.68
N ALA A 237 -19.52 -32.94 -8.67
CA ALA A 237 -20.40 -33.77 -7.85
C ALA A 237 -21.61 -34.30 -8.64
N ARG A 238 -22.15 -33.53 -9.59
CA ARG A 238 -23.28 -33.95 -10.43
C ARG A 238 -22.88 -35.04 -11.44
N ARG A 239 -21.67 -34.97 -12.00
CA ARG A 239 -21.15 -35.99 -12.94
C ARG A 239 -20.87 -37.35 -12.29
N ARG A 240 -20.56 -37.38 -10.98
CA ARG A 240 -20.34 -38.64 -10.23
C ARG A 240 -21.63 -39.35 -9.82
N ARG A 241 -22.80 -38.74 -10.02
CA ARG A 241 -24.11 -39.35 -9.73
C ARG A 241 -24.80 -39.95 -10.96
N SER A 242 -24.16 -39.88 -12.13
CA SER A 242 -24.71 -40.39 -13.40
C SER A 242 -23.90 -41.54 -14.01
N LEU A 243 -23.12 -42.25 -13.20
CA LEU A 243 -22.50 -43.55 -13.48
C LEU A 243 -22.92 -44.51 -12.37
#